data_AF-A0AAW8B4P0-F1
#
_entry.id   AF-A0AAW8B4P0-F1
#
_cell.length_a   1.000
_cell.length_b   1.000
_cell.length_c   1.000
_cell.angle_alpha   90.00
_cell.angle_beta   90.00
_cell.angle_gamma   90.00
#
_symmetry.space_group_name_H-M   'P 1'
#
loop_
_entity.id
_entity.type
_entity.pdbx_description
1 polymer ?
#
loop_
_entity_poly.entity_id
_entity_poly.type
_entity_poly.pdbx_seq_one_letter_code
_entity_poly.pdbx_strand_id
1 'polypeptide(L)'
;MEKAVRIGPNIKFLRNLKGLKQDAVAIELGISQAEYSLIENSDLIDDEIIFQIAKILNVTAEVIKEFNESQAFYSIENKVDNTTITEHAHGIHQVFSPIEKVVELYERLLASEKEKIEILKSKNNN
;
A
#
# COMPACT_ATOMS: atom_id res chain seq x y z
N MET A 1 -6.48 -25.32 13.37
CA MET A 1 -5.68 -25.73 12.20
C MET A 1 -4.58 -24.70 12.05
N GLU A 2 -3.32 -25.14 12.09
CA GLU A 2 -2.15 -24.28 11.92
C GLU A 2 -2.23 -23.64 10.51
N LYS A 3 -2.25 -22.30 10.45
CA LYS A 3 -2.36 -21.58 9.18
C LYS A 3 -1.01 -21.73 8.47
N ALA A 4 -0.98 -22.54 7.42
CA ALA A 4 0.21 -22.65 6.57
C ALA A 4 0.59 -21.26 6.06
N VAL A 5 1.82 -20.84 6.36
CA VAL A 5 2.36 -19.56 5.90
C VAL A 5 2.46 -19.59 4.38
N ARG A 6 1.88 -18.58 3.72
CA ARG A 6 1.82 -18.50 2.26
C ARG A 6 2.75 -17.42 1.73
N ILE A 7 4.03 -17.76 1.58
CA ILE A 7 5.09 -16.78 1.28
C ILE A 7 4.88 -16.10 -0.08
N GLY A 8 4.65 -16.85 -1.15
CA GLY A 8 4.45 -16.27 -2.49
C GLY A 8 3.25 -15.31 -2.55
N PRO A 9 2.08 -15.70 -2.05
CA PRO A 9 0.92 -14.80 -1.93
C PRO A 9 1.19 -13.57 -1.06
N ASN A 10 1.94 -13.70 0.04
CA ASN A 10 2.34 -12.57 0.87
C ASN A 10 3.21 -11.59 0.09
N ILE A 11 4.20 -12.09 -0.67
CA ILE A 11 5.04 -11.28 -1.57
C ILE A 11 4.18 -10.56 -2.60
N LYS A 12 3.25 -11.28 -3.25
CA LYS A 12 2.33 -10.72 -4.24
C LYS A 12 1.48 -9.59 -3.66
N PHE A 13 0.93 -9.80 -2.47
CA PHE A 13 0.13 -8.80 -1.77
C PHE A 13 0.97 -7.54 -1.47
N LEU A 14 2.14 -7.71 -0.85
CA LEU A 14 3.04 -6.61 -0.49
C LEU A 14 3.52 -5.86 -1.74
N ARG A 15 3.83 -6.56 -2.84
CA ARG A 15 4.17 -5.94 -4.12
C ARG A 15 3.02 -5.07 -4.64
N ASN A 16 1.80 -5.61 -4.65
CA ASN A 16 0.61 -4.86 -5.10
C ASN A 16 0.36 -3.63 -4.21
N LEU A 17 0.53 -3.76 -2.88
CA LEU A 17 0.40 -2.65 -1.93
C LEU A 17 1.41 -1.52 -2.22
N LYS A 18 2.62 -1.87 -2.66
CA LYS A 18 3.66 -0.92 -3.09
C LYS A 18 3.42 -0.36 -4.50
N GLY A 19 2.40 -0.84 -5.22
CA GLY A 19 2.10 -0.41 -6.59
C GLY A 19 3.13 -0.85 -7.62
N LEU A 20 3.95 -1.86 -7.31
CA LEU A 20 5.02 -2.34 -8.19
C LEU A 20 4.50 -3.41 -9.16
N LYS A 21 4.94 -3.37 -10.41
CA LYS A 21 4.69 -4.44 -11.40
C LYS A 21 5.63 -5.62 -11.17
N GLN A 22 5.23 -6.82 -11.59
CA GLN A 22 6.08 -8.01 -11.51
C GLN A 22 7.43 -7.79 -12.23
N ASP A 23 7.40 -7.21 -13.43
CA ASP A 23 8.59 -6.91 -14.24
C ASP A 23 9.59 -6.02 -13.48
N ALA A 24 9.10 -5.06 -12.69
CA ALA A 24 9.97 -4.13 -11.96
C ALA A 24 10.77 -4.87 -10.88
N VAL A 25 10.12 -5.74 -10.11
CA VAL A 25 10.78 -6.52 -9.05
C VAL A 25 11.69 -7.60 -9.67
N ALA A 26 11.26 -8.21 -10.77
CA ALA A 26 12.06 -9.20 -11.51
C ALA A 26 13.36 -8.59 -12.05
N ILE A 27 13.32 -7.37 -12.60
CA ILE A 27 14.50 -6.65 -13.08
C ILE A 27 15.49 -6.40 -11.93
N GLU A 28 15.02 -5.97 -10.75
CA GLU A 28 15.89 -5.73 -9.59
C GLU A 28 16.49 -7.04 -9.02
N LEU A 29 15.77 -8.16 -9.11
CA LEU A 29 16.27 -9.49 -8.78
C LEU A 29 17.21 -10.08 -9.83
N GLY A 30 17.28 -9.49 -11.03
CA GLY A 30 18.04 -10.04 -12.16
C GLY A 30 17.46 -11.34 -12.74
N ILE A 31 16.15 -11.55 -12.59
CA ILE A 31 15.42 -12.72 -13.10
C ILE A 31 14.37 -12.31 -14.14
N SER A 32 13.81 -13.27 -14.85
CA SER A 32 12.68 -13.02 -15.75
C SER A 32 11.38 -12.77 -14.99
N GLN A 33 10.44 -12.04 -15.60
CA GLN A 33 9.10 -11.88 -15.03
C GLN A 33 8.40 -13.25 -14.84
N ALA A 34 8.60 -14.20 -15.77
CA ALA A 34 8.03 -15.54 -15.65
C ALA A 34 8.54 -16.26 -14.39
N GLU A 35 9.83 -16.19 -14.10
CA GLU A 35 10.42 -16.74 -12.87
C GLU A 35 9.87 -16.03 -11.62
N TYR A 36 9.78 -14.70 -11.64
CA TYR A 36 9.19 -13.96 -10.52
C TYR A 36 7.70 -14.32 -10.31
N SER A 37 6.95 -14.56 -11.38
CA SER A 37 5.57 -15.04 -11.28
C SER A 37 5.49 -16.44 -10.64
N LEU A 38 6.45 -17.33 -10.92
CA LEU A 38 6.54 -18.63 -10.24
C LEU A 38 6.81 -18.47 -8.74
N ILE A 39 7.68 -17.54 -8.35
CA ILE A 39 7.94 -17.20 -6.94
C ILE A 39 6.64 -16.77 -6.26
N GLU A 40 5.87 -15.85 -6.85
CA GLU A 40 4.60 -15.38 -6.25
C GLU A 40 3.52 -16.47 -6.12
N ASN A 41 3.65 -17.58 -6.86
CA ASN A 41 2.73 -18.72 -6.80
C ASN A 41 3.29 -19.91 -5.99
N SER A 42 4.51 -19.81 -5.45
CA SER A 42 5.15 -20.84 -4.64
C SER A 42 5.13 -20.46 -3.15
N ASP A 43 5.00 -21.46 -2.28
CA ASP A 43 5.19 -21.31 -0.83
C ASP A 43 6.55 -21.87 -0.36
N LEU A 44 7.30 -22.54 -1.25
CA LEU A 44 8.67 -23.00 -1.05
C LEU A 44 9.61 -22.03 -1.78
N ILE A 45 10.18 -21.09 -1.04
CA ILE A 45 11.09 -20.06 -1.56
C ILE A 45 12.28 -19.98 -0.61
N ASP A 46 13.49 -19.94 -1.17
CA ASP A 46 14.72 -19.83 -0.38
C ASP A 46 14.78 -18.51 0.39
N ASP A 47 15.27 -18.57 1.62
CA ASP A 47 15.36 -17.42 2.53
C ASP A 47 16.18 -16.26 1.95
N GLU A 48 17.19 -16.57 1.12
CA GLU A 48 17.99 -15.57 0.42
C GLU A 48 17.15 -14.76 -0.57
N ILE A 49 16.27 -15.42 -1.33
CA ILE A 49 15.35 -14.76 -2.27
C ILE A 49 14.33 -13.92 -1.50
N ILE A 50 13.80 -14.44 -0.38
CA ILE A 50 12.88 -13.68 0.48
C ILE A 50 13.55 -12.40 0.99
N PHE A 51 14.81 -12.49 1.43
CA PHE A 51 15.57 -11.33 1.89
C PHE A 51 15.81 -10.28 0.79
N GLN A 52 16.16 -10.72 -0.42
CA GLN A 52 16.34 -9.83 -1.56
C GLN A 52 15.02 -9.13 -1.94
N ILE A 53 13.91 -9.87 -2.00
CA ILE A 53 12.58 -9.31 -2.25
C ILE A 53 12.17 -8.33 -1.15
N ALA A 54 12.41 -8.67 0.12
CA ALA A 54 12.12 -7.78 1.24
C ALA A 54 12.85 -6.44 1.10
N LYS A 55 14.12 -6.46 0.69
CA LYS A 55 14.91 -5.26 0.42
C LYS A 55 14.33 -4.41 -0.71
N ILE A 56 13.92 -5.03 -1.82
CA ILE A 56 13.30 -4.35 -2.96
C ILE A 56 11.97 -3.70 -2.57
N LEU A 57 11.15 -4.42 -1.81
CA LEU A 57 9.87 -3.93 -1.30
C LEU A 57 10.01 -2.95 -0.13
N ASN A 58 11.24 -2.74 0.36
CA ASN A 58 11.58 -1.93 1.53
C ASN A 58 10.77 -2.34 2.78
N VAL A 59 10.81 -3.63 3.10
CA VAL A 59 10.23 -4.28 4.29
C VAL A 59 11.25 -5.25 4.88
N THR A 60 10.97 -5.83 6.06
CA THR A 60 11.81 -6.89 6.62
C THR A 60 11.36 -8.26 6.09
N ALA A 61 12.27 -9.24 6.07
CA ALA A 61 11.91 -10.61 5.69
C ALA A 61 10.87 -11.23 6.64
N GLU A 62 10.94 -10.86 7.94
CA GLU A 62 9.94 -11.24 8.94
C GLU A 62 8.53 -10.79 8.54
N VAL A 63 8.39 -9.57 8.02
CA VAL A 63 7.08 -9.07 7.56
C VAL A 63 6.51 -9.98 6.47
N ILE A 64 7.32 -10.50 5.54
CA ILE A 64 6.83 -11.42 4.50
C ILE A 64 6.41 -12.77 5.11
N LYS A 65 7.19 -13.29 6.07
CA LYS A 65 6.98 -14.60 6.70
C LYS A 65 5.80 -14.61 7.68
N GLU A 66 5.61 -13.52 8.41
CA GLU A 66 4.54 -13.39 9.40
C GLU A 66 3.30 -12.69 8.85
N PHE A 67 3.32 -12.26 7.57
CA PHE A 67 2.22 -11.52 6.99
C PHE A 67 0.92 -12.32 7.09
N ASN A 68 -0.08 -11.68 7.71
CA ASN A 68 -1.41 -12.21 7.84
C ASN A 68 -2.40 -11.20 7.29
N GLU A 69 -2.88 -11.45 6.07
CA GLU A 69 -3.83 -10.62 5.34
C GLU A 69 -5.04 -10.22 6.21
N SER A 70 -5.65 -11.18 6.92
CA SER A 70 -6.79 -10.92 7.81
C SER A 70 -6.47 -9.96 8.97
N GLN A 71 -5.23 -9.94 9.50
CA GLN A 71 -4.85 -8.97 10.54
C GLN A 71 -4.56 -7.58 9.96
N ALA A 72 -4.02 -7.52 8.74
CA ALA A 72 -3.80 -6.25 8.04
C ALA A 72 -5.13 -5.52 7.77
N PHE A 73 -6.18 -6.26 7.41
CA PHE A 73 -7.53 -5.70 7.23
C PHE A 73 -8.28 -5.44 8.54
N TYR A 74 -8.09 -6.26 9.57
CA TYR A 74 -8.66 -6.00 10.90
C TYR A 74 -8.24 -4.63 11.47
N SER A 75 -7.02 -4.17 11.18
CA SER A 75 -6.55 -2.82 11.57
C SER A 75 -7.23 -1.68 10.80
N ILE A 76 -7.82 -1.97 9.63
CA ILE A 76 -8.56 -1.02 8.80
C ILE A 76 -10.03 -0.99 9.21
N GLU A 77 -10.63 -2.15 9.52
CA GLU A 77 -12.03 -2.26 9.94
C GLU A 77 -12.26 -1.84 11.41
N ASN A 78 -11.37 -2.20 12.35
CA ASN A 78 -11.51 -1.81 13.76
C ASN A 78 -11.26 -0.31 14.03
N LYS A 79 -10.84 0.48 13.03
CA LYS A 79 -10.79 1.94 13.15
C LYS A 79 -12.15 2.62 13.01
N VAL A 80 -13.21 1.87 12.65
CA VAL A 80 -14.55 2.43 12.55
C VAL A 80 -15.34 2.29 13.87
N ASP A 81 -15.07 1.27 14.70
CA ASP A 81 -15.97 0.96 15.83
C ASP A 81 -15.36 0.98 17.25
N ASN A 82 -14.03 1.07 17.43
CA ASN A 82 -13.43 1.11 18.78
C ASN A 82 -13.06 2.51 19.27
N THR A 83 -13.98 3.46 19.13
CA THR A 83 -13.95 4.73 19.88
C THR A 83 -14.52 4.51 21.28
N THR A 84 -13.92 3.61 22.06
CA THR A 84 -14.00 3.73 23.53
C THR A 84 -12.61 4.16 23.99
N ILE A 85 -12.45 5.47 24.04
CA ILE A 85 -11.26 6.15 24.54
C ILE A 85 -11.09 5.72 26.00
N THR A 86 -10.16 4.79 26.26
CA THR A 86 -9.61 4.65 27.61
C THR A 86 -8.64 5.81 27.79
N GLU A 87 -9.04 6.72 28.67
CA GLU A 87 -8.24 7.80 29.20
C GLU A 87 -6.81 7.28 29.47
N HIS A 88 -5.78 8.05 29.09
CA HIS A 88 -4.33 7.88 29.40
C HIS A 88 -3.36 7.44 28.28
N ALA A 89 -3.76 7.14 27.05
CA ALA A 89 -2.79 6.90 25.98
C ALA A 89 -2.35 8.20 25.27
N HIS A 90 -1.29 8.84 25.77
CA HIS A 90 -0.58 9.93 25.07
C HIS A 90 0.26 9.35 23.91
N GLY A 91 -0.40 8.82 22.88
CA GLY A 91 0.22 8.61 21.58
C GLY A 91 -0.16 9.79 20.70
N ILE A 92 0.81 10.61 20.30
CA ILE A 92 0.62 11.57 19.20
C ILE A 92 0.33 10.74 17.95
N HIS A 93 -0.94 10.38 17.75
CA HIS A 93 -1.43 9.84 16.51
C HIS A 93 -1.54 11.04 15.58
N GLN A 94 -0.65 11.12 14.58
CA GLN A 94 -1.02 11.79 13.34
C GLN A 94 -2.21 11.02 12.78
N VAL A 95 -3.41 11.48 13.13
CA VAL A 95 -4.67 10.99 12.59
C VAL A 95 -4.68 11.39 11.13
N PHE A 96 -4.21 10.50 10.27
CA PHE A 96 -4.42 10.61 8.84
C PHE A 96 -5.90 10.37 8.59
N SER A 97 -6.70 11.43 8.59
CA SER A 97 -8.13 11.36 8.31
C SER A 97 -8.30 11.31 6.78
N PRO A 98 -8.73 10.17 6.20
CA PRO A 98 -8.90 10.07 4.77
C PRO A 98 -9.94 11.07 4.23
N ILE A 99 -10.92 11.43 5.07
CA ILE A 99 -11.94 12.43 4.78
C ILE A 99 -11.31 13.81 4.59
N GLU A 100 -10.40 14.23 5.48
CA GLU A 100 -9.70 15.51 5.34
C GLU A 100 -8.90 15.56 4.04
N LYS A 101 -8.27 14.44 3.65
CA LYS A 101 -7.52 14.38 2.39
C LYS A 101 -8.43 14.47 1.16
N VAL A 102 -9.61 13.87 1.24
CA VAL A 102 -10.63 13.98 0.18
C VAL A 102 -11.15 15.41 0.08
N VAL A 103 -11.43 16.08 1.20
CA VAL A 103 -11.84 17.50 1.22
C VAL A 103 -10.77 18.39 0.59
N GLU A 104 -9.49 18.20 0.95
CA GLU A 104 -8.37 18.94 0.36
C GLU A 104 -8.29 18.75 -1.17
N LEU A 105 -8.49 17.52 -1.67
CA LEU A 105 -8.53 17.25 -3.11
C LEU A 105 -9.72 17.96 -3.80
N TYR A 106 -10.89 17.99 -3.16
CA TYR A 106 -12.06 18.70 -3.67
C TYR A 106 -11.85 20.21 -3.71
N GLU A 107 -11.25 20.80 -2.67
CA GLU A 107 -10.94 22.24 -2.65
C GLU A 107 -9.96 22.63 -3.76
N ARG A 108 -8.92 21.83 -3.99
CA ARG A 108 -7.97 22.03 -5.09
C ARG A 108 -8.63 21.91 -6.45
N LEU A 109 -9.52 20.91 -6.63
CA LEU A 109 -10.28 20.74 -7.87
C LEU A 109 -11.18 21.95 -8.13
N LEU A 110 -11.91 22.42 -7.10
CA LEU A 110 -12.77 23.60 -7.20
C LEU A 110 -11.98 24.85 -7.58
N ALA A 111 -10.78 25.03 -7.02
CA ALA A 111 -9.88 26.12 -7.37
C ALA A 111 -9.44 26.04 -8.84
N SER A 112 -9.03 24.85 -9.32
CA SER A 112 -8.64 24.62 -10.71
C SER A 112 -9.78 24.92 -11.69
N GLU A 113 -11.02 24.55 -11.36
CA GLU A 113 -12.19 24.83 -12.20
C GLU A 113 -12.50 26.33 -12.27
N LYS A 114 -12.38 27.05 -11.14
CA LYS A 114 -12.55 28.51 -11.10
C LYS A 114 -11.51 29.23 -11.95
N GLU A 115 -10.24 28.85 -11.83
CA GLU A 115 -9.14 29.42 -12.61
C GLU A 115 -9.37 29.19 -14.12
N LYS A 116 -9.78 27.98 -14.51
CA LYS A 116 -10.10 27.65 -15.90
C LYS A 116 -11.24 28.52 -16.45
N ILE A 117 -12.30 28.73 -15.67
CA ILE A 117 -13.41 29.61 -16.06
C ILE A 117 -12.93 31.06 -16.22
N GLU A 118 -12.05 31.54 -15.35
CA GLU A 118 -11.50 32.90 -15.43
C GLU A 118 -10.64 33.10 -16.67
N ILE A 119 -9.79 32.13 -17.02
CA ILE A 119 -9.02 32.12 -18.27
C ILE A 119 -9.95 32.10 -19.49
N LEU A 120 -11.05 31.34 -19.45
CA LEU A 120 -12.02 31.31 -20.55
C LEU A 120 -12.77 32.63 -20.70
N LYS A 121 -13.14 33.27 -19.58
CA LYS A 121 -13.78 34.60 -19.59
C LYS A 121 -12.85 35.69 -20.12
N SER A 122 -11.58 35.68 -19.74
CA SER A 122 -10.60 36.65 -20.25
C SER A 122 -10.31 36.47 -21.74
N LYS A 123 -10.36 35.23 -22.25
CA LYS A 123 -10.24 34.94 -23.70
C LYS A 123 -11.46 35.35 -24.52
N ASN A 124 -12.67 35.32 -23.95
CA ASN A 124 -13.91 35.72 -24.64
C ASN A 124 -14.19 37.23 -24.58
N ASN A 125 -13.42 38.00 -23.81
CA ASN A 125 -13.58 39.46 -23.67
C ASN A 125 -12.53 40.26 -24.46
N ASN A 126 -11.78 39.62 -25.36
CA ASN A 126 -10.92 40.21 -26.39
C ASN A 126 -11.42 39.78 -27.78
#